data_AF-A0A285V9W2-F1
#
_entry.id   AF-A0A285V9W2-F1
#
_cell.length_a   1.000
_cell.length_b   1.000
_cell.length_c   1.000
_cell.angle_alpha   90.00
_cell.angle_beta   90.00
_cell.angle_gamma   90.00
#
_symmetry.space_group_name_H-M   'P 1'
#
loop_
_entity.id
_entity.type
_entity.pdbx_description
1 polymer ?
#
loop_
_entity_poly.entity_id
_entity_poly.type
_entity_poly.pdbx_seq_one_letter_code
_entity_poly.pdbx_strand_id
1 'polypeptide(L)'
;MSRRQGALVALLAPLLLAGCVRPVVLDSEVVACREGDEGTPANGVVLLAQSVPTATWVPCLEVIPLGWDVSGLEATDEEARFWLDSDRDGVRAVEIRLDESCDTGGATRIPSDREAMQRWERVAQVTPEYVGTRYYVFEGGCISVLFRLSGENRAEPLGFATQGIGTVPRDAVRAAVREQTDDRLELDP
;
A
#
# COMPACT_ATOMS: atom_id res chain seq x y z
N MET A 1 60.58 5.39 -58.09
CA MET A 1 60.54 4.01 -57.54
C MET A 1 59.57 3.98 -56.37
N SER A 2 58.55 3.13 -56.49
CA SER A 2 57.38 2.99 -55.61
C SER A 2 57.69 2.19 -54.33
N ARG A 3 57.06 2.54 -53.21
CA ARG A 3 56.70 1.65 -52.06
C ARG A 3 55.83 2.44 -51.08
N ARG A 4 54.50 2.37 -51.25
CA ARG A 4 53.53 1.42 -50.66
C ARG A 4 53.00 1.88 -49.29
N GLN A 5 51.79 2.44 -49.37
CA GLN A 5 50.83 2.62 -48.28
C GLN A 5 50.49 1.26 -47.65
N GLY A 6 50.37 1.23 -46.32
CA GLY A 6 49.84 0.09 -45.56
C GLY A 6 48.93 0.61 -44.47
N ALA A 7 47.63 0.50 -44.70
CA ALA A 7 46.55 0.86 -43.79
C ALA A 7 46.45 -0.11 -42.61
N LEU A 8 45.97 0.37 -41.46
CA LEU A 8 45.15 -0.37 -40.50
C LEU A 8 44.62 0.61 -39.44
N VAL A 9 43.52 1.30 -39.77
CA VAL A 9 42.67 1.95 -38.76
C VAL A 9 41.60 0.92 -38.40
N ALA A 10 41.78 0.27 -37.26
CA ALA A 10 40.79 -0.63 -36.69
C ALA A 10 39.61 0.21 -36.15
N LEU A 11 38.51 0.22 -36.90
CA LEU A 11 37.22 0.73 -36.45
C LEU A 11 36.64 -0.27 -35.43
N LEU A 12 36.92 -0.02 -34.14
CA LEU A 12 36.20 -0.64 -33.03
C LEU A 12 34.80 -0.01 -32.94
N ALA A 13 33.83 -0.67 -33.55
CA ALA A 13 32.42 -0.36 -33.35
C ALA A 13 31.99 -0.88 -31.96
N PRO A 14 31.48 -0.03 -31.05
CA PRO A 14 30.87 -0.53 -29.83
C PRO A 14 29.52 -1.16 -30.20
N LEU A 15 29.42 -2.49 -30.06
CA LEU A 15 28.12 -3.17 -29.99
C LEU A 15 27.40 -2.66 -28.74
N LEU A 16 26.52 -1.68 -28.91
CA LEU A 16 25.52 -1.33 -27.92
C LEU A 16 24.52 -2.49 -27.86
N LEU A 17 24.74 -3.39 -26.90
CA LEU A 17 23.74 -4.35 -26.47
C LEU A 17 22.57 -3.54 -25.89
N ALA A 18 21.59 -3.22 -26.72
CA ALA A 18 20.30 -2.72 -26.29
C ALA A 18 19.59 -3.88 -25.57
N GLY A 19 19.88 -4.03 -24.27
CA GLY A 19 19.08 -4.88 -23.40
C GLY A 19 17.68 -4.30 -23.36
N CYS A 20 16.70 -5.05 -23.87
CA CYS A 20 15.29 -4.75 -23.69
C CYS A 20 14.93 -4.92 -22.20
N VAL A 21 15.23 -3.91 -21.37
CA VAL A 21 14.59 -3.78 -20.07
C VAL A 21 13.14 -3.45 -20.36
N ARG A 22 12.25 -4.43 -20.17
CA ARG A 22 10.82 -4.14 -20.10
C ARG A 22 10.60 -3.49 -18.74
N PRO A 23 10.29 -2.18 -18.65
CA PRO A 23 9.87 -1.62 -17.38
C PRO A 23 8.62 -2.38 -16.96
N VAL A 24 8.68 -3.04 -15.81
CA VAL A 24 7.47 -3.52 -15.14
C VAL A 24 6.80 -2.26 -14.64
N VAL A 25 5.76 -1.80 -15.35
CA VAL A 25 4.91 -0.71 -14.88
C VAL A 25 4.01 -1.34 -13.82
N LEU A 26 4.42 -1.21 -12.56
CA LEU A 26 3.59 -1.56 -11.42
C LEU A 26 2.51 -0.48 -11.34
N ASP A 27 1.26 -0.82 -11.67
CA ASP A 27 0.14 0.09 -11.43
C ASP A 27 -0.06 0.17 -9.90
N SER A 28 0.51 1.20 -9.29
CA SER A 28 0.69 1.27 -7.83
C SER A 28 -0.52 1.82 -7.09
N GLU A 29 -1.54 2.31 -7.81
CA GLU A 29 -2.77 2.82 -7.20
C GLU A 29 -3.69 1.68 -6.74
N VAL A 30 -3.48 0.45 -7.22
CA VAL A 30 -4.22 -0.72 -6.75
C VAL A 30 -3.61 -1.21 -5.43
N VAL A 31 -4.43 -1.19 -4.38
CA VAL A 31 -4.09 -1.66 -3.02
C VAL A 31 -4.96 -2.85 -2.61
N ALA A 32 -5.28 -3.74 -3.55
CA ALA A 32 -6.13 -4.90 -3.30
C ALA A 32 -5.40 -5.99 -2.50
N CYS A 33 -6.11 -6.64 -1.57
CA CYS A 33 -5.56 -7.77 -0.81
C CYS A 33 -5.30 -8.99 -1.71
N ARG A 34 -6.06 -9.11 -2.80
CA ARG A 34 -5.93 -10.13 -3.84
C ARG A 34 -6.17 -9.50 -5.20
N GLU A 35 -5.26 -9.74 -6.13
CA GLU A 35 -5.29 -9.29 -7.51
C GLU A 35 -5.00 -10.46 -8.45
N GLY A 36 -5.62 -10.43 -9.63
CA GLY A 36 -5.47 -11.48 -10.65
C GLY A 36 -6.12 -12.81 -10.28
N ASP A 37 -5.99 -13.79 -11.17
CA ASP A 37 -6.58 -15.12 -11.01
C ASP A 37 -5.90 -15.94 -9.91
N GLU A 38 -4.63 -15.65 -9.63
CA GLU A 38 -3.82 -16.32 -8.59
C GLU A 38 -4.06 -15.75 -7.19
N GLY A 39 -4.66 -14.56 -7.09
CA GLY A 39 -5.08 -13.95 -5.82
C GLY A 39 -3.92 -13.43 -4.97
N THR A 40 -2.89 -12.86 -5.60
CA THR A 40 -1.72 -12.30 -4.91
C THR A 40 -1.97 -10.86 -4.45
N PRO A 41 -1.29 -10.35 -3.40
CA PRO A 41 -1.38 -8.94 -3.04
C PRO A 41 -0.97 -8.02 -4.18
N ALA A 42 -1.71 -6.92 -4.36
CA ALA A 42 -1.43 -5.94 -5.41
C ALA A 42 -0.10 -5.20 -5.19
N ASN A 43 0.44 -4.61 -6.25
CA ASN A 43 1.73 -3.90 -6.18
C ASN A 43 1.74 -2.73 -5.19
N GLY A 44 0.61 -2.03 -5.02
CA GLY A 44 0.49 -1.00 -3.99
C GLY A 44 0.73 -1.57 -2.59
N VAL A 45 0.25 -2.79 -2.31
CA VAL A 45 0.49 -3.49 -1.03
C VAL A 45 1.97 -3.82 -0.84
N VAL A 46 2.69 -4.18 -1.90
CA VAL A 46 4.14 -4.38 -1.86
C VAL A 46 4.86 -3.08 -1.46
N LEU A 47 4.47 -1.94 -2.04
CA LEU A 47 5.06 -0.64 -1.68
C LEU A 47 4.80 -0.28 -0.22
N LEU A 48 3.57 -0.47 0.27
CA LEU A 48 3.24 -0.24 1.68
C LEU A 48 4.13 -1.10 2.59
N ALA A 49 4.34 -2.37 2.23
CA ALA A 49 5.20 -3.28 2.98
C ALA A 49 6.68 -2.86 2.98
N GLN A 50 7.19 -2.27 1.89
CA GLN A 50 8.56 -1.75 1.85
C GLN A 50 8.74 -0.51 2.73
N SER A 51 7.73 0.34 2.83
CA SER A 51 7.79 1.56 3.64
C SER A 51 7.91 1.32 5.14
N VAL A 52 7.35 0.21 5.66
CA VAL A 52 7.44 -0.14 7.09
C VAL A 52 7.93 -1.58 7.23
N PRO A 53 9.26 -1.81 7.18
CA PRO A 53 9.81 -3.15 7.13
C PRO A 53 9.50 -4.01 8.36
N THR A 54 9.38 -3.37 9.52
CA THR A 54 9.07 -4.02 10.79
C THR A 54 7.64 -4.55 10.88
N ALA A 55 6.71 -4.06 10.05
CA ALA A 55 5.29 -4.38 10.20
C ALA A 55 4.98 -5.83 9.80
N THR A 56 4.44 -6.63 10.72
CA THR A 56 4.04 -8.02 10.42
C THR A 56 2.74 -8.11 9.59
N TRP A 57 1.99 -7.01 9.47
CA TRP A 57 0.75 -6.91 8.71
C TRP A 57 0.73 -5.65 7.84
N VAL A 58 0.15 -5.77 6.65
CA VAL A 58 0.08 -4.69 5.66
C VAL A 58 -1.39 -4.43 5.30
N PRO A 59 -1.87 -3.17 5.35
CA PRO A 59 -3.25 -2.86 5.01
C PRO A 59 -3.49 -2.99 3.50
N CYS A 60 -4.71 -3.37 3.14
CA CYS A 60 -5.16 -3.52 1.76
C CYS A 60 -6.69 -3.41 1.69
N LEU A 61 -7.27 -3.50 0.50
CA LEU A 61 -8.71 -3.49 0.27
C LEU A 61 -9.18 -4.88 -0.17
N GLU A 62 -10.14 -5.45 0.56
CA GLU A 62 -10.81 -6.70 0.18
C GLU A 62 -11.90 -6.43 -0.87
N VAL A 63 -12.61 -5.31 -0.70
CA VAL A 63 -13.68 -4.87 -1.60
C VAL A 63 -13.85 -3.37 -1.49
N ILE A 64 -14.14 -2.73 -2.63
CA ILE A 64 -14.48 -1.31 -2.70
C ILE A 64 -15.99 -1.21 -3.01
N PRO A 65 -16.80 -0.60 -2.13
CA PRO A 65 -18.21 -0.38 -2.40
C PRO A 65 -18.43 0.60 -3.55
N LEU A 66 -19.62 0.56 -4.15
CA LEU A 66 -20.03 1.56 -5.14
C LEU A 66 -19.99 2.98 -4.53
N GLY A 67 -19.49 3.93 -5.31
CA GLY A 67 -19.35 5.33 -4.87
C GLY A 67 -18.07 5.61 -4.08
N TRP A 68 -17.19 4.63 -3.96
CA TRP A 68 -15.85 4.77 -3.37
C TRP A 68 -14.79 4.49 -4.42
N ASP A 69 -13.70 5.26 -4.36
CA ASP A 69 -12.58 5.14 -5.29
C ASP A 69 -11.26 5.31 -4.54
N VAL A 70 -10.22 4.58 -4.96
CA VAL A 70 -8.85 4.88 -4.50
C VAL A 70 -8.38 6.13 -5.22
N SER A 71 -8.09 7.17 -4.46
CA SER A 71 -7.73 8.48 -5.00
C SER A 71 -6.26 8.83 -4.80
N GLY A 72 -5.49 7.92 -4.21
CA GLY A 72 -4.03 8.04 -4.18
C GLY A 72 -3.36 7.11 -3.17
N LEU A 73 -2.08 6.90 -3.42
CA LEU A 73 -1.14 6.19 -2.57
C LEU A 73 0.16 6.99 -2.49
N GLU A 74 0.72 7.06 -1.29
CA GLU A 74 2.02 7.65 -1.01
C GLU A 74 2.81 6.69 -0.13
N ALA A 75 4.05 6.41 -0.54
CA ALA A 75 4.96 5.51 0.14
C ALA A 75 6.33 6.19 0.26
N THR A 76 6.88 6.18 1.46
CA THR A 76 8.22 6.70 1.79
C THR A 76 9.02 5.64 2.53
N ASP A 77 10.25 5.93 2.94
CA ASP A 77 11.06 4.99 3.73
C ASP A 77 10.64 4.91 5.22
N GLU A 78 9.65 5.71 5.64
CA GLU A 78 9.22 5.84 7.05
C GLU A 78 7.73 5.54 7.25
N GLU A 79 6.87 5.97 6.32
CA GLU A 79 5.43 5.76 6.36
C GLU A 79 4.87 5.40 4.98
N ALA A 80 3.69 4.77 5.02
CA ALA A 80 2.92 4.44 3.84
C ALA A 80 1.45 4.76 4.05
N ARG A 81 0.79 5.37 3.06
CA ARG A 81 -0.63 5.70 3.15
C ARG A 81 -1.34 5.64 1.82
N PHE A 82 -2.63 5.37 1.87
CA PHE A 82 -3.54 5.53 0.76
C PHE A 82 -4.87 6.08 1.24
N TRP A 83 -5.66 6.64 0.34
CA TRP A 83 -6.95 7.21 0.72
C TRP A 83 -8.02 6.97 -0.33
N LEU A 84 -9.25 7.05 0.17
CA LEU A 84 -10.44 6.81 -0.59
C LEU A 84 -11.29 8.08 -0.59
N ASP A 85 -11.76 8.44 -1.77
CA ASP A 85 -12.85 9.41 -1.90
C ASP A 85 -14.18 8.68 -1.87
N SER A 86 -15.22 9.41 -1.48
CA SER A 86 -16.60 8.95 -1.53
C SER A 86 -17.48 10.01 -2.19
N ASP A 87 -18.35 9.56 -3.08
CA ASP A 87 -19.37 10.41 -3.70
C ASP A 87 -20.37 11.00 -2.68
N ARG A 88 -20.57 10.32 -1.54
CA ARG A 88 -21.47 10.71 -0.45
C ARG A 88 -20.77 11.35 0.74
N ASP A 89 -19.56 10.92 1.06
CA ASP A 89 -18.84 11.36 2.26
C ASP A 89 -17.71 12.35 2.00
N GLY A 90 -17.36 12.57 0.72
CA GLY A 90 -16.45 13.61 0.27
C GLY A 90 -15.06 13.11 -0.08
N VAL A 91 -14.18 14.07 -0.37
CA VAL A 91 -12.78 13.81 -0.72
C VAL A 91 -12.00 13.37 0.53
N ARG A 92 -11.18 12.34 0.36
CA ARG A 92 -10.32 11.75 1.40
C ARG A 92 -11.12 11.35 2.63
N ALA A 93 -12.32 10.81 2.38
CA ALA A 93 -13.28 10.41 3.40
C ALA A 93 -12.71 9.36 4.35
N VAL A 94 -11.89 8.46 3.81
CA VAL A 94 -11.13 7.48 4.58
C VAL A 94 -9.67 7.50 4.14
N GLU A 95 -8.76 7.60 5.10
CA GLU A 95 -7.31 7.54 4.88
C GLU A 95 -6.73 6.44 5.74
N ILE A 96 -5.96 5.55 5.12
CA ILE A 96 -5.34 4.40 5.76
C ILE A 96 -3.84 4.64 5.78
N ARG A 97 -3.24 4.57 6.96
CA ARG A 97 -1.79 4.72 7.17
C ARG A 97 -1.22 3.45 7.79
N LEU A 98 -0.02 3.11 7.37
CA LEU A 98 0.84 2.11 7.97
C LEU A 98 2.09 2.84 8.50
N ASP A 99 2.33 2.68 9.79
CA ASP A 99 3.45 3.28 10.51
C ASP A 99 4.15 2.21 11.38
N GLU A 100 5.41 2.42 11.76
CA GLU A 100 6.10 1.54 12.73
C GLU A 100 5.40 1.56 14.11
N SER A 101 4.82 2.69 14.49
CA SER A 101 4.07 2.83 15.74
C SER A 101 3.05 3.97 15.68
N CYS A 102 2.01 3.89 16.53
CA CYS A 102 0.92 4.85 16.58
C CYS A 102 0.79 5.44 17.99
N ASP A 103 0.55 6.74 18.07
CA ASP A 103 0.11 7.37 19.33
C ASP A 103 -1.39 7.13 19.56
N THR A 104 -1.71 6.21 20.47
CA THR A 104 -3.08 5.91 20.89
C THR A 104 -3.57 6.73 22.08
N GLY A 105 -2.87 7.81 22.47
CA GLY A 105 -3.25 8.67 23.60
C GLY A 105 -4.68 9.21 23.50
N GLY A 106 -5.50 9.05 24.54
CA GLY A 106 -6.91 9.47 24.48
C GLY A 106 -7.80 8.63 23.54
N ALA A 107 -7.30 7.53 22.99
CA ALA A 107 -8.13 6.51 22.35
C ALA A 107 -8.65 5.52 23.41
N THR A 108 -9.81 4.94 23.15
CA THR A 108 -10.40 3.88 23.97
C THR A 108 -10.09 2.53 23.36
N ARG A 109 -9.66 1.56 24.18
CA ARG A 109 -9.46 0.18 23.72
C ARG A 109 -10.81 -0.49 23.52
N ILE A 110 -11.02 -1.07 22.35
CA ILE A 110 -12.25 -1.78 21.97
C ILE A 110 -11.85 -3.23 21.64
N PRO A 111 -12.70 -4.25 21.87
CA PRO A 111 -12.44 -5.59 21.35
C PRO A 111 -12.09 -5.53 19.85
N SER A 112 -11.00 -6.19 19.47
CA SER A 112 -10.55 -6.23 18.08
C SER A 112 -11.34 -7.27 17.29
N ASP A 113 -11.66 -6.91 16.06
CA ASP A 113 -12.20 -7.77 15.00
C ASP A 113 -11.10 -8.39 14.13
N ARG A 114 -9.83 -8.04 14.37
CA ARG A 114 -8.67 -8.59 13.68
C ARG A 114 -7.83 -9.47 14.59
N GLU A 115 -7.41 -10.61 14.06
CA GLU A 115 -6.48 -11.51 14.73
C GLU A 115 -5.13 -10.82 14.97
N ALA A 116 -4.50 -11.10 16.12
CA ALA A 116 -3.20 -10.57 16.51
C ALA A 116 -3.07 -9.03 16.57
N MET A 117 -4.17 -8.28 16.46
CA MET A 117 -4.17 -6.82 16.54
C MET A 117 -5.00 -6.32 17.71
N GLN A 118 -4.54 -5.23 18.34
CA GLN A 118 -5.28 -4.52 19.36
C GLN A 118 -5.98 -3.31 18.74
N ARG A 119 -7.30 -3.20 18.92
CA ARG A 119 -8.08 -2.10 18.39
C ARG A 119 -8.24 -0.97 19.40
N TRP A 120 -7.96 0.25 18.95
CA TRP A 120 -8.23 1.48 19.69
C TRP A 120 -9.02 2.44 18.83
N GLU A 121 -9.90 3.23 19.44
CA GLU A 121 -10.70 4.22 18.72
C GLU A 121 -10.65 5.58 19.43
N ARG A 122 -10.41 6.63 18.65
CA ARG A 122 -10.45 8.03 19.10
C ARG A 122 -11.48 8.77 18.25
N VAL A 123 -12.48 9.34 18.89
CA VAL A 123 -13.45 10.23 18.24
C VAL A 123 -13.06 11.66 18.56
N ALA A 124 -12.70 12.44 17.55
CA ALA A 124 -12.34 13.85 17.70
C ALA A 124 -13.56 14.76 17.56
N GLN A 125 -14.46 14.42 16.64
CA GLN A 125 -15.66 15.20 16.36
C GLN A 125 -16.81 14.30 15.90
N VAL A 126 -18.02 14.66 16.33
CA VAL A 126 -19.27 14.01 15.88
C VAL A 126 -20.15 14.99 15.12
N THR A 127 -19.94 16.31 15.15
CA THR A 127 -20.77 17.25 14.38
C THR A 127 -19.95 18.50 14.09
N PRO A 128 -20.08 19.13 12.90
CA PRO A 128 -21.01 18.82 11.80
C PRO A 128 -20.66 17.55 11.01
N GLU A 129 -19.38 17.25 10.87
CA GLU A 129 -18.86 16.03 10.24
C GLU A 129 -18.31 15.07 11.30
N TYR A 130 -18.23 13.79 10.97
CA TYR A 130 -17.57 12.80 11.83
C TYR A 130 -16.08 12.78 11.55
N VAL A 131 -15.28 13.01 12.59
CA VAL A 131 -13.82 12.89 12.55
C VAL A 131 -13.39 11.92 13.64
N GLY A 132 -12.74 10.84 13.23
CA GLY A 132 -12.25 9.83 14.16
C GLY A 132 -11.07 9.06 13.58
N THR A 133 -10.41 8.29 14.44
CA THR A 133 -9.34 7.39 14.05
C THR A 133 -9.51 6.06 14.74
N ARG A 134 -9.46 5.00 13.96
CA ARG A 134 -9.34 3.63 14.46
C ARG A 134 -7.91 3.17 14.26
N TYR A 135 -7.31 2.65 15.32
CA TYR A 135 -5.96 2.10 15.31
C TYR A 135 -6.02 0.59 15.43
N TYR A 136 -5.20 -0.10 14.66
CA TYR A 136 -4.86 -1.50 14.86
C TYR A 136 -3.38 -1.59 15.17
N VAL A 137 -3.03 -1.94 16.40
CA VAL A 137 -1.64 -2.06 16.87
C VAL A 137 -1.26 -3.53 16.89
N PHE A 138 -0.12 -3.87 16.29
CA PHE A 138 0.39 -5.24 16.19
C PHE A 138 1.93 -5.25 16.29
N GLU A 139 2.52 -6.42 16.12
CA GLU A 139 3.98 -6.56 16.19
C GLU A 139 4.67 -5.76 15.07
N GLY A 140 5.59 -4.88 15.47
CA GLY A 140 6.42 -4.09 14.57
C GLY A 140 5.68 -3.04 13.72
N GLY A 141 4.40 -2.78 13.97
CA GLY A 141 3.66 -1.79 13.21
C GLY A 141 2.30 -1.43 13.77
N CYS A 142 1.67 -0.45 13.15
CA CYS A 142 0.29 -0.11 13.37
C CYS A 142 -0.40 0.40 12.11
N ILE A 143 -1.71 0.20 12.05
CA ILE A 143 -2.56 0.77 11.00
C ILE A 143 -3.46 1.83 11.62
N SER A 144 -3.48 3.03 11.05
CA SER A 144 -4.43 4.08 11.37
C SER A 144 -5.46 4.22 10.25
N VAL A 145 -6.74 4.04 10.57
CA VAL A 145 -7.86 4.35 9.68
C VAL A 145 -8.49 5.66 10.14
N LEU A 146 -8.21 6.73 9.43
CA LEU A 146 -8.71 8.06 9.69
C LEU A 146 -10.01 8.28 8.91
N PHE A 147 -11.01 8.80 9.60
CA PHE A 147 -12.33 9.09 9.05
C PHE A 147 -12.55 10.60 9.02
N ARG A 148 -12.98 11.12 7.87
CA ARG A 148 -13.51 12.48 7.69
C ARG A 148 -14.80 12.38 6.87
N LEU A 149 -15.93 12.17 7.54
CA LEU A 149 -17.19 11.82 6.90
C LEU A 149 -18.15 13.00 6.96
N SER A 150 -18.43 13.60 5.80
CA SER A 150 -19.31 14.76 5.67
C SER A 150 -20.78 14.40 5.41
N GLY A 151 -21.08 13.13 5.11
CA GLY A 151 -22.43 12.66 4.79
C GLY A 151 -23.38 12.61 6.01
N GLU A 152 -24.68 12.57 5.72
CA GLU A 152 -25.73 12.47 6.75
C GLU A 152 -25.73 11.09 7.44
N ASN A 153 -25.35 10.03 6.71
CA ASN A 153 -25.27 8.67 7.22
C ASN A 153 -23.83 8.24 7.51
N ARG A 154 -23.52 7.98 8.78
CA ARG A 154 -22.17 7.59 9.22
C ARG A 154 -22.00 6.10 9.43
N ALA A 155 -23.11 5.37 9.54
CA ALA A 155 -23.07 3.94 9.81
C ALA A 155 -22.48 3.17 8.62
N GLU A 156 -22.79 3.60 7.39
CA GLU A 156 -22.31 2.94 6.17
C GLU A 156 -20.78 3.06 6.00
N PRO A 157 -20.15 4.24 6.04
CA PRO A 157 -18.68 4.33 5.92
C PRO A 157 -17.91 3.66 7.06
N LEU A 158 -18.44 3.73 8.29
CA LEU A 158 -17.87 3.01 9.44
C LEU A 158 -18.00 1.48 9.27
N GLY A 159 -19.10 1.03 8.68
CA GLY A 159 -19.31 -0.36 8.29
C GLY A 159 -18.35 -0.81 7.20
N PHE A 160 -18.10 0.03 6.18
CA PHE A 160 -17.09 -0.21 5.16
C PHE A 160 -15.71 -0.43 5.77
N ALA A 161 -15.25 0.42 6.71
CA ALA A 161 -13.94 0.22 7.33
C ALA A 161 -13.81 -1.05 8.19
N THR A 162 -14.94 -1.70 8.50
CA THR A 162 -14.97 -2.99 9.20
C THR A 162 -14.90 -4.17 8.23
N GLN A 163 -15.42 -4.03 7.00
CA GLN A 163 -15.58 -5.15 6.06
C GLN A 163 -14.76 -5.03 4.77
N GLY A 164 -14.54 -3.81 4.28
CA GLY A 164 -13.85 -3.54 3.01
C GLY A 164 -12.34 -3.33 3.15
N ILE A 165 -11.88 -2.87 4.32
CA ILE A 165 -10.45 -2.76 4.60
C ILE A 165 -9.96 -4.12 5.12
N GLY A 166 -9.02 -4.72 4.41
CA GLY A 166 -8.34 -5.96 4.79
C GLY A 166 -6.92 -5.74 5.29
N THR A 167 -6.28 -6.85 5.64
CA THR A 167 -4.87 -6.89 6.01
C THR A 167 -4.28 -8.21 5.53
N VAL A 168 -3.08 -8.17 4.96
CA VAL A 168 -2.32 -9.37 4.59
C VAL A 168 -1.09 -9.50 5.49
N PRO A 169 -0.68 -10.73 5.88
CA PRO A 169 0.59 -10.93 6.57
C PRO A 169 1.76 -10.50 5.68
N ARG A 170 2.79 -9.86 6.25
CA ARG A 170 4.01 -9.48 5.53
C ARG A 170 4.65 -10.68 4.82
N ASP A 171 4.65 -11.83 5.47
CA ASP A 171 5.23 -13.06 4.91
C ASP A 171 4.50 -13.51 3.63
N ALA A 172 3.20 -13.28 3.54
CA ALA A 172 2.44 -13.56 2.31
C ALA A 172 2.82 -12.59 1.19
N VAL A 173 3.05 -11.32 1.50
CA VAL A 173 3.57 -10.33 0.54
C VAL A 173 4.95 -10.73 0.06
N ARG A 174 5.84 -11.14 0.98
CA ARG A 174 7.19 -11.60 0.64
C ARG A 174 7.17 -12.83 -0.28
N ALA A 175 6.31 -13.80 0.01
CA ALA A 175 6.12 -14.98 -0.83
C ALA A 175 5.64 -14.59 -2.24
N ALA A 176 4.64 -13.71 -2.32
CA ALA A 176 4.11 -13.23 -3.59
C ALA A 176 5.15 -12.47 -4.43
N VAL A 177 6.01 -11.66 -3.81
CA VAL A 177 7.11 -10.98 -4.51
C VAL A 177 8.10 -11.97 -5.10
N ARG A 178 8.51 -13.00 -4.34
CA ARG A 178 9.41 -14.04 -4.84
C ARG A 178 8.79 -14.81 -6.00
N GLU A 179 7.54 -15.24 -5.85
CA GLU A 179 6.81 -15.98 -6.88
C GLU A 179 6.64 -15.18 -8.17
N GLN A 180 6.11 -13.96 -8.09
CA GLN A 180 5.87 -13.10 -9.26
C GLN A 180 7.15 -12.66 -9.99
N THR A 181 8.29 -12.77 -9.33
CA THR A 181 9.58 -12.33 -9.88
C THR A 181 10.53 -13.48 -10.18
N ASP A 182 10.09 -14.74 -10.08
CA ASP A 182 10.93 -15.93 -10.22
C ASP A 182 12.19 -15.85 -9.34
N ASP A 183 12.00 -15.52 -8.06
CA ASP A 183 13.04 -15.32 -7.03
C ASP A 183 14.06 -14.21 -7.33
N ARG A 184 13.77 -13.32 -8.28
CA ARG A 184 14.70 -12.22 -8.62
C ARG A 184 14.67 -11.05 -7.64
N LEU A 185 13.54 -10.83 -6.97
CA LEU A 185 13.37 -9.78 -5.98
C LEU A 185 12.97 -10.39 -4.63
N GLU A 186 13.36 -9.72 -3.56
CA GLU A 186 12.92 -10.02 -2.21
C GLU A 186 12.37 -8.75 -1.57
N LEU A 187 11.35 -8.91 -0.74
CA LEU A 187 10.83 -7.85 0.10
C LEU A 187 11.87 -7.56 1.19
N ASP A 188 12.31 -6.29 1.32
CA ASP A 188 13.21 -5.84 2.39
C ASP A 188 12.81 -6.40 3.77
N PRO A 189 13.80 -6.75 4.62
CA PRO A 189 13.57 -7.46 5.88
C PRO A 189 12.63 -6.71 6.82
#